data_AF-A0A8E1C0D0-F1
#
_entry.id   AF-A0A8E1C0D0-F1
#
_cell.length_a   1.000
_cell.length_b   1.000
_cell.length_c   1.000
_cell.angle_alpha   90.00
_cell.angle_beta   90.00
_cell.angle_gamma   90.00
#
_symmetry.space_group_name_H-M   'P 1'
#
loop_
_entity.id
_entity.type
_entity.pdbx_description
1 polymer ?
#
loop_
_entity_poly.entity_id
_entity_poly.type
_entity_poly.pdbx_seq_one_letter_code
_entity_poly.pdbx_strand_id
1 'polypeptide(L)'
;MGKNFEDNVDLLTNEIEKLLNPNLENILPKNVFLRSIDNKKEEEINKNDKKLLKNNLKFFTASSTFQVPEYNELDQEIFENSIAYYKNNQDALVPNLVLLKTANDEVKLSKIKDILNNHYIKAKSIVGACLNVILDGQKYLKSLEIADLDITLDKQNLVDKLPLLTDKMKESLHSSEVENVKNITLLCKEVKDFLNISPIASVFEEYYNNYQTLKSDIDKAEKVLGEIGIEWSFS
;
A
#
# COMPACT_ATOMS: atom_id res chain seq x y z
N MET A 1 -13.08 -2.13 18.07
CA MET A 1 -11.89 -2.34 18.93
C MET A 1 -10.77 -1.51 18.34
N GLY A 2 -10.34 -0.44 19.01
CA GLY A 2 -9.20 0.35 18.54
C GLY A 2 -7.94 -0.50 18.64
N LYS A 3 -7.23 -0.71 17.54
CA LYS A 3 -5.90 -1.34 17.58
C LYS A 3 -4.98 -0.42 18.39
N ASN A 4 -4.20 -0.99 19.30
CA ASN A 4 -3.23 -0.25 20.10
C ASN A 4 -2.13 0.31 19.17
N PHE A 5 -1.60 1.51 19.47
CA PHE A 5 -0.52 2.15 18.71
C PHE A 5 0.63 1.19 18.43
N GLU A 6 1.04 0.38 19.42
CA GLU A 6 2.12 -0.59 19.28
C GLU A 6 1.83 -1.67 18.23
N ASP A 7 0.58 -2.15 18.15
CA ASP A 7 0.19 -3.13 17.13
C ASP A 7 0.19 -2.49 15.74
N ASN A 8 -0.23 -1.22 15.62
CA ASN A 8 -0.22 -0.50 14.35
C ASN A 8 1.20 -0.23 13.85
N VAL A 9 2.13 0.14 14.75
CA VAL A 9 3.55 0.33 14.42
C VAL A 9 4.15 -0.99 13.96
N ASP A 10 3.88 -2.08 14.68
CA ASP A 10 4.40 -3.40 14.33
C ASP A 10 3.89 -3.86 12.95
N LEU A 11 2.58 -3.77 12.72
CA LEU A 11 1.98 -4.05 11.42
C LEU A 11 2.59 -3.19 10.31
N LEU A 12 2.66 -1.87 10.50
CA LEU A 12 3.23 -0.96 9.52
C LEU A 12 4.70 -1.29 9.22
N THR A 13 5.49 -1.60 10.25
CA THR A 13 6.89 -1.98 10.08
C THR A 13 7.01 -3.22 9.21
N ASN A 14 6.25 -4.27 9.55
CA ASN A 14 6.23 -5.51 8.81
C ASN A 14 5.84 -5.32 7.34
N GLU A 15 4.82 -4.51 7.05
CA GLU A 15 4.41 -4.20 5.66
C GLU A 15 5.50 -3.44 4.89
N ILE A 16 6.16 -2.45 5.52
CA ILE A 16 7.26 -1.71 4.89
C ILE A 16 8.48 -2.61 4.64
N GLU A 17 8.81 -3.48 5.59
CA GLU A 17 9.92 -4.43 5.42
C GLU A 17 9.63 -5.47 4.34
N LYS A 18 8.40 -5.99 4.24
CA LYS A 18 7.98 -6.88 3.16
C LYS A 18 8.06 -6.21 1.78
N LEU A 19 7.68 -4.94 1.68
CA LEU A 19 7.84 -4.17 0.44
C LEU A 19 9.31 -4.04 0.04
N LEU A 20 10.19 -3.76 1.00
CA LEU A 20 11.63 -3.62 0.74
C LEU A 20 12.32 -4.98 0.49
N ASN A 21 11.79 -6.05 1.09
CA ASN A 21 12.34 -7.40 1.06
C ASN A 21 11.20 -8.42 0.87
N PRO A 22 10.81 -8.74 -0.37
CA PRO A 22 9.68 -9.64 -0.64
C PRO A 22 9.81 -11.05 -0.05
N ASN A 23 11.05 -11.50 0.21
CA ASN A 23 11.32 -12.78 0.87
C ASN A 23 10.81 -12.86 2.33
N LEU A 24 10.34 -11.74 2.91
CA LEU A 24 9.79 -11.70 4.26
C LEU A 24 8.30 -12.06 4.33
N GLU A 25 7.69 -12.55 3.25
CA GLU A 25 6.24 -12.85 3.18
C GLU A 25 5.74 -13.71 4.35
N ASN A 26 6.53 -14.71 4.76
CA ASN A 26 6.24 -15.68 5.83
C ASN A 26 6.77 -15.28 7.22
N ILE A 27 7.17 -14.03 7.40
CA ILE A 27 7.58 -13.51 8.71
C ILE A 27 6.36 -12.98 9.45
N LEU A 28 6.22 -13.42 10.70
CA LEU A 28 5.18 -12.93 11.60
C LEU A 28 5.57 -11.54 12.12
N PRO A 29 4.62 -10.59 12.24
CA PRO A 29 4.87 -9.34 12.94
C PRO A 29 5.41 -9.58 14.36
N LYS A 30 6.25 -8.68 14.88
CA LYS A 30 6.99 -8.90 16.13
C LYS A 30 6.05 -9.18 17.29
N ASN A 31 4.91 -8.50 17.39
CA ASN A 31 3.97 -8.71 18.49
C ASN A 31 3.30 -10.08 18.40
N VAL A 32 3.02 -10.57 17.19
CA VAL A 32 2.47 -11.92 17.00
C VAL A 32 3.53 -12.95 17.39
N PHE A 33 4.72 -12.84 16.82
CA PHE A 33 5.83 -13.77 17.10
C PHE A 33 6.17 -13.81 18.60
N LEU A 34 6.36 -12.65 19.23
CA LEU A 34 6.70 -12.61 20.65
C LEU A 34 5.57 -13.10 21.56
N ARG A 35 4.30 -12.93 21.19
CA ARG A 35 3.17 -13.48 21.99
C ARG A 35 3.09 -15.01 21.90
N SER A 36 3.69 -15.61 20.88
CA SER A 36 3.66 -17.06 20.64
C SER A 36 4.83 -17.82 21.27
N ILE A 37 5.70 -17.14 22.01
CA ILE A 37 6.85 -17.75 22.70
C ILE A 37 6.84 -17.36 24.18
N ASP A 38 7.35 -18.22 25.06
CA ASP A 38 7.41 -17.93 26.51
C ASP A 38 8.79 -17.37 26.92
N ASN A 39 9.88 -17.93 26.39
CA ASN A 39 11.26 -17.61 26.80
C ASN A 39 11.79 -16.35 26.11
N LYS A 40 11.78 -15.24 26.85
CA LYS A 40 12.18 -13.89 26.43
C LYS A 40 12.99 -13.22 27.52
N LYS A 41 13.99 -12.47 27.11
CA LYS A 41 14.78 -11.58 27.98
C LYS A 41 14.62 -10.12 27.55
N GLU A 42 14.94 -9.20 28.45
CA GLU A 42 15.05 -7.78 28.11
C GLU A 42 16.49 -7.42 27.72
N GLU A 43 16.63 -6.62 26.66
CA GLU A 43 17.89 -6.00 26.27
C GLU A 43 17.76 -4.48 26.25
N GLU A 44 18.83 -3.76 26.56
CA GLU A 44 18.84 -2.29 26.52
C GLU A 44 18.93 -1.76 25.09
N ILE A 45 18.13 -0.73 24.80
CA ILE A 45 18.27 0.05 23.58
C ILE A 45 19.52 0.91 23.69
N ASN A 46 20.42 0.80 22.69
CA ASN A 46 21.65 1.57 22.68
C ASN A 46 21.38 3.10 22.74
N LYS A 47 22.39 3.85 23.21
CA LYS A 47 22.24 5.29 23.49
C LYS A 47 21.81 6.12 22.28
N ASN A 48 22.29 5.77 21.08
CA ASN A 48 22.00 6.51 19.85
C ASN A 48 20.56 6.28 19.40
N ASP A 49 20.11 5.02 19.37
CA ASP A 49 18.75 4.65 19.00
C ASP A 49 17.73 5.16 20.02
N LYS A 50 18.07 5.13 21.31
CA LYS A 50 17.27 5.75 22.37
C LYS A 50 17.10 7.25 22.16
N LYS A 51 18.15 7.95 21.72
CA LYS A 51 18.06 9.39 21.40
C LYS A 51 17.17 9.63 20.18
N LEU A 52 17.31 8.80 19.14
CA LEU A 52 16.46 8.88 17.94
C LEU A 52 14.98 8.69 18.29
N LEU A 53 14.66 7.67 19.09
CA LEU A 53 13.29 7.43 19.57
C LEU A 53 12.75 8.62 20.37
N LYS A 54 13.51 9.12 21.36
CA LYS A 54 13.10 10.28 22.18
C LYS A 54 12.83 11.53 21.37
N ASN A 55 13.60 11.76 20.31
CA ASN A 55 13.45 12.96 19.48
C ASN A 55 12.27 12.89 18.52
N ASN A 56 11.71 11.70 18.27
CA ASN A 56 10.71 11.48 17.22
C ASN A 56 9.40 10.84 17.72
N LEU A 57 9.34 10.39 18.97
CA LEU A 57 8.11 10.04 19.66
C LEU A 57 7.48 11.31 20.24
N LYS A 58 6.22 11.58 19.89
CA LYS A 58 5.55 12.84 20.24
C LYS A 58 4.92 12.84 21.63
N PHE A 59 4.37 11.71 22.06
CA PHE A 59 3.51 11.64 23.26
C PHE A 59 3.92 10.57 24.29
N PHE A 60 4.85 9.68 23.94
CA PHE A 60 5.24 8.57 24.79
C PHE A 60 6.69 8.68 25.24
N THR A 61 6.97 8.22 26.47
CA THR A 61 8.34 7.96 26.89
C THR A 61 8.90 6.79 26.09
N ALA A 62 10.00 7.03 25.37
CA ALA A 62 10.72 5.95 24.71
C ALA A 62 11.15 4.89 25.74
N SER A 63 10.76 3.62 25.51
CA SER A 63 11.25 2.50 26.32
C SER A 63 12.79 2.50 26.33
N SER A 64 13.37 2.09 27.45
CA SER A 64 14.81 1.86 27.55
C SER A 64 15.22 0.45 27.16
N THR A 65 14.27 -0.48 27.12
CA THR A 65 14.51 -1.90 26.85
C THR A 65 13.55 -2.43 25.79
N PHE A 66 13.89 -3.56 25.21
CA PHE A 66 13.02 -4.33 24.30
C PHE A 66 13.16 -5.82 24.57
N GLN A 67 12.12 -6.58 24.22
CA GLN A 67 12.09 -8.02 24.41
C GLN A 67 12.82 -8.74 23.27
N VAL A 68 13.70 -9.67 23.65
CA VAL A 68 14.45 -10.52 22.73
C VAL A 68 14.15 -11.98 23.07
N PRO A 69 13.78 -12.80 22.07
CA PRO A 69 13.63 -14.24 22.27
C PRO A 69 14.93 -14.91 22.71
N GLU A 70 14.82 -15.90 23.60
CA GLU A 70 15.93 -16.79 23.91
C GLU A 70 15.99 -17.90 22.85
N TYR A 71 16.56 -17.55 21.67
CA TYR A 71 16.49 -18.37 20.44
C TYR A 71 16.94 -19.83 20.57
N ASN A 72 17.80 -20.15 21.55
CA ASN A 72 18.28 -21.51 21.78
C ASN A 72 17.23 -22.41 22.45
N GLU A 73 16.18 -21.83 23.01
CA GLU A 73 15.11 -22.52 23.74
C GLU A 73 13.80 -22.58 22.94
N LEU A 74 13.81 -22.08 21.71
CA LEU A 74 12.63 -22.06 20.84
C LEU A 74 12.56 -23.31 19.98
N ASP A 75 11.33 -23.78 19.75
CA ASP A 75 11.05 -24.77 18.72
C ASP A 75 11.27 -24.14 17.33
N GLN A 76 12.30 -24.63 16.63
CA GLN A 76 12.69 -24.10 15.33
C GLN A 76 11.75 -24.55 14.21
N GLU A 77 10.98 -25.63 14.38
CA GLU A 77 10.09 -26.15 13.33
C GLU A 77 8.84 -25.27 13.16
N ILE A 78 8.35 -24.66 14.25
CA ILE A 78 7.10 -23.89 14.24
C ILE A 78 7.31 -22.47 13.69
N PHE A 79 8.47 -21.85 13.96
CA PHE A 79 8.74 -20.44 13.64
C PHE A 79 10.02 -20.22 12.85
N GLU A 80 10.51 -21.23 12.10
CA GLU A 80 11.82 -21.23 11.44
C GLU A 80 12.18 -19.88 10.80
N ASN A 81 11.31 -19.38 9.92
CA ASN A 81 11.54 -18.12 9.19
C ASN A 81 11.60 -16.91 10.12
N SER A 82 10.67 -16.80 11.09
CA SER A 82 10.63 -15.67 12.02
C SER A 82 11.81 -15.71 12.99
N ILE A 83 12.18 -16.88 13.49
CA ILE A 83 13.37 -17.09 14.33
C ILE A 83 14.62 -16.67 13.56
N ALA A 84 14.81 -17.19 12.34
CA ALA A 84 15.97 -16.86 11.51
C ALA A 84 16.04 -15.35 11.22
N TYR A 85 14.90 -14.72 10.92
CA TYR A 85 14.83 -13.29 10.65
C TYR A 85 15.22 -12.45 11.86
N TYR A 86 14.53 -12.60 13.00
CA TYR A 86 14.76 -11.77 14.19
C TYR A 86 16.11 -12.05 14.86
N LYS A 87 16.63 -13.28 14.75
CA LYS A 87 17.98 -13.60 15.22
C LYS A 87 19.07 -12.85 14.47
N ASN A 88 18.90 -12.68 13.16
CA ASN A 88 19.86 -11.97 12.31
C ASN A 88 19.59 -10.46 12.23
N ASN A 89 18.40 -10.00 12.63
CA ASN A 89 17.96 -8.61 12.54
C ASN A 89 17.32 -8.17 13.86
N GLN A 90 18.08 -8.16 14.96
CA GLN A 90 17.55 -7.80 16.29
C GLN A 90 16.88 -6.42 16.33
N ASP A 91 17.35 -5.46 15.53
CA ASP A 91 16.73 -4.13 15.41
C ASP A 91 15.24 -4.21 14.98
N ALA A 92 14.84 -5.26 14.25
CA ALA A 92 13.44 -5.49 13.86
C ALA A 92 12.52 -5.81 15.04
N LEU A 93 13.09 -6.12 16.22
CA LEU A 93 12.31 -6.25 17.46
C LEU A 93 11.92 -4.90 18.08
N VAL A 94 12.38 -3.79 17.48
CA VAL A 94 12.00 -2.41 17.86
C VAL A 94 11.33 -1.71 16.66
N PRO A 95 10.06 -2.02 16.35
CA PRO A 95 9.36 -1.52 15.16
C PRO A 95 9.42 0.00 14.95
N ASN A 96 9.24 0.78 16.03
CA ASN A 96 9.36 2.25 15.99
C ASN A 96 10.70 2.71 15.42
N LEU A 97 11.78 2.03 15.80
CA LEU A 97 13.13 2.38 15.38
C LEU A 97 13.34 2.05 13.90
N VAL A 98 12.84 0.90 13.44
CA VAL A 98 12.91 0.50 12.02
C VAL A 98 12.20 1.52 11.14
N LEU A 99 10.98 1.95 11.52
CA LEU A 99 10.24 2.96 10.77
C LEU A 99 10.96 4.30 10.76
N LEU A 100 11.51 4.75 11.89
CA LEU A 100 12.28 5.99 11.94
C LEU A 100 13.56 5.93 11.10
N LYS A 101 14.31 4.83 11.19
CA LYS A 101 15.51 4.62 10.37
C LYS A 101 15.13 4.62 8.88
N THR A 102 14.05 3.96 8.50
CA THR A 102 13.55 3.93 7.11
C THR A 102 13.06 5.29 6.64
N ALA A 103 12.34 6.04 7.48
CA ALA A 103 11.85 7.38 7.14
C ALA A 103 12.98 8.41 6.96
N ASN A 104 14.18 8.14 7.49
CA ASN A 104 15.36 8.99 7.34
C ASN A 104 16.42 8.38 6.39
N ASP A 105 16.09 7.31 5.68
CA ASP A 105 16.96 6.64 4.72
C ASP A 105 16.45 6.92 3.30
N GLU A 106 17.10 7.87 2.62
CA GLU A 106 16.73 8.28 1.26
C GLU A 106 16.79 7.12 0.26
N VAL A 107 17.71 6.17 0.44
CA VAL A 107 17.86 5.02 -0.45
C VAL A 107 16.68 4.08 -0.29
N LYS A 108 16.26 3.79 0.95
CA LYS A 108 15.07 2.96 1.21
C LYS A 108 13.80 3.66 0.73
N LEU A 109 13.65 4.96 0.98
CA LEU A 109 12.49 5.73 0.51
C LEU A 109 12.40 5.74 -1.02
N SER A 110 13.53 5.93 -1.71
CA SER A 110 13.58 5.85 -3.18
C SER A 110 13.13 4.48 -3.67
N LYS A 111 13.61 3.39 -3.05
CA LYS A 111 13.20 2.03 -3.41
C LYS A 111 11.69 1.81 -3.24
N ILE A 112 11.12 2.27 -2.12
CA ILE A 112 9.66 2.21 -1.89
C ILE A 112 8.94 2.98 -3.01
N LYS A 113 9.39 4.20 -3.30
CA LYS A 113 8.81 5.03 -4.37
C LYS A 113 8.86 4.33 -5.72
N ASP A 114 9.99 3.73 -6.09
CA ASP A 114 10.17 3.03 -7.37
C ASP A 114 9.23 1.82 -7.48
N ILE A 115 9.10 1.02 -6.42
CA ILE A 115 8.17 -0.10 -6.36
C ILE A 115 6.74 0.40 -6.62
N LEU A 116 6.28 1.38 -5.84
CA LEU A 116 4.94 1.93 -5.96
C LEU A 116 4.69 2.56 -7.35
N ASN A 117 5.69 3.26 -7.89
CA ASN A 117 5.64 3.86 -9.22
C ASN A 117 5.46 2.81 -10.31
N ASN A 118 6.21 1.71 -10.24
CA ASN A 118 6.14 0.65 -11.24
C ASN A 118 4.75 -0.01 -11.28
N HIS A 119 4.13 -0.23 -10.11
CA HIS A 119 2.76 -0.73 -10.05
C HIS A 119 1.76 0.29 -10.59
N TYR A 120 1.91 1.56 -10.19
CA TYR A 120 1.01 2.63 -10.64
C TYR A 120 1.08 2.86 -12.15
N ILE A 121 2.27 2.88 -12.76
CA ILE A 121 2.43 3.06 -14.21
C ILE A 121 1.72 1.96 -14.99
N LYS A 122 1.80 0.70 -14.52
CA LYS A 122 1.08 -0.42 -15.15
C LYS A 122 -0.44 -0.20 -15.09
N ALA A 123 -0.97 0.10 -13.92
CA ALA A 123 -2.40 0.36 -13.74
C ALA A 123 -2.86 1.56 -14.58
N LYS A 124 -2.13 2.68 -14.53
CA LYS A 124 -2.38 3.89 -15.32
C LYS A 124 -2.39 3.59 -16.82
N SER A 125 -1.45 2.78 -17.31
CA SER A 125 -1.39 2.43 -18.72
C SER A 125 -2.60 1.61 -19.17
N ILE A 126 -3.04 0.64 -18.37
CA ILE A 126 -4.20 -0.21 -18.70
C ILE A 126 -5.48 0.63 -18.66
N VAL A 127 -5.67 1.39 -17.58
CA VAL A 127 -6.84 2.27 -17.42
C VAL A 127 -6.88 3.31 -18.53
N GLY A 128 -5.76 3.97 -18.81
CA GLY A 128 -5.67 4.96 -19.89
C GLY A 128 -6.00 4.38 -21.26
N ALA A 129 -5.50 3.18 -21.58
CA ALA A 129 -5.83 2.51 -22.85
C ALA A 129 -7.33 2.19 -22.97
N CYS A 130 -7.96 1.71 -21.89
CA CYS A 130 -9.39 1.41 -21.89
C CYS A 130 -10.23 2.69 -21.99
N LEU A 131 -9.90 3.73 -21.23
CA LEU A 131 -10.57 5.03 -21.28
C LEU A 131 -10.44 5.69 -22.66
N ASN A 132 -9.29 5.59 -23.33
CA ASN A 132 -9.13 6.12 -24.68
C ASN A 132 -10.09 5.45 -25.67
N VAL A 133 -10.24 4.12 -25.61
CA VAL A 133 -11.21 3.41 -26.47
C VAL A 133 -12.63 3.89 -26.21
N ILE A 134 -13.00 4.08 -24.94
CA ILE A 134 -14.33 4.57 -24.53
C ILE A 134 -14.57 5.99 -25.07
N LEU A 135 -13.63 6.89 -24.81
CA LEU A 135 -13.76 8.31 -25.16
C LEU A 135 -13.69 8.54 -26.67
N ASP A 136 -12.84 7.80 -27.39
CA ASP A 136 -12.77 7.91 -28.84
C ASP A 136 -14.00 7.29 -29.53
N GLY A 137 -14.53 6.19 -28.98
CA GLY A 137 -15.83 5.65 -29.39
C GLY A 137 -16.95 6.66 -29.23
N GLN A 138 -17.00 7.35 -28.08
CA GLN A 138 -17.98 8.41 -27.84
C GLN A 138 -17.84 9.59 -28.81
N LYS A 139 -16.62 10.08 -29.06
CA LYS A 139 -16.37 11.18 -30.02
C LYS A 139 -16.81 10.79 -31.43
N TYR A 140 -16.53 9.55 -31.83
CA TYR A 140 -16.94 9.02 -33.12
C TYR A 140 -18.47 9.01 -33.26
N LEU A 141 -19.20 8.50 -32.27
CA LEU A 141 -20.66 8.51 -32.27
C LEU A 141 -21.24 9.92 -32.38
N LYS A 142 -20.71 10.89 -31.61
CA LYS A 142 -21.13 12.30 -31.71
C LYS A 142 -20.86 12.87 -33.12
N SER A 143 -19.77 12.46 -33.78
CA SER A 143 -19.45 12.93 -35.14
C SER A 143 -20.42 12.41 -36.20
N LEU A 144 -20.87 11.15 -36.06
CA LEU A 144 -21.88 10.57 -36.95
C LEU A 144 -23.25 11.20 -36.73
N GLU A 145 -23.62 11.45 -35.47
CA GLU A 145 -24.87 12.13 -35.10
C GLU A 145 -24.93 13.55 -35.70
N ILE A 146 -23.85 14.31 -35.63
CA ILE A 146 -23.75 15.64 -36.27
C ILE A 146 -23.92 15.56 -37.80
N ALA A 147 -23.48 14.46 -38.40
CA ALA A 147 -23.59 14.22 -39.85
C ALA A 147 -24.96 13.63 -40.26
N ASP A 148 -25.92 13.50 -39.33
CA ASP A 148 -27.25 12.90 -39.56
C ASP A 148 -27.17 11.44 -40.09
N LEU A 149 -26.18 10.68 -39.61
CA LEU A 149 -25.98 9.26 -39.95
C LEU A 149 -26.57 8.34 -38.86
N ASP A 150 -27.04 7.15 -39.27
CA ASP A 150 -27.51 6.13 -38.31
C ASP A 150 -26.33 5.59 -37.50
N ILE A 151 -26.43 5.70 -36.17
CA ILE A 151 -25.40 5.30 -35.21
C ILE A 151 -25.72 3.99 -34.49
N THR A 152 -26.85 3.35 -34.82
CA THR A 152 -27.39 2.21 -34.05
C THR A 152 -26.38 1.07 -33.89
N LEU A 153 -25.74 0.66 -35.00
CA LEU A 153 -24.76 -0.43 -35.00
C LEU A 153 -23.48 -0.04 -34.25
N ASP A 154 -22.95 1.16 -34.49
CA ASP A 154 -21.73 1.63 -33.84
C ASP A 154 -21.91 1.81 -32.33
N LYS A 155 -23.08 2.30 -31.91
CA LYS A 155 -23.46 2.42 -30.51
C LYS A 155 -23.49 1.05 -29.84
N GLN A 156 -24.12 0.06 -30.48
CA GLN A 156 -24.14 -1.32 -29.96
C GLN A 156 -22.74 -1.92 -29.88
N ASN A 157 -21.90 -1.72 -30.90
CA ASN A 157 -20.52 -2.20 -30.91
C ASN A 157 -19.67 -1.61 -29.76
N LEU A 158 -19.91 -0.35 -29.39
CA LEU A 158 -19.26 0.26 -28.22
C LEU A 158 -19.78 -0.39 -26.94
N VAL A 159 -21.10 -0.49 -26.77
CA VAL A 159 -21.76 -1.12 -25.61
C VAL A 159 -21.23 -2.54 -25.39
N ASP A 160 -21.13 -3.34 -26.44
CA ASP A 160 -20.65 -4.73 -26.36
C ASP A 160 -19.18 -4.84 -25.91
N LYS A 161 -18.37 -3.79 -26.11
CA LYS A 161 -16.97 -3.73 -25.65
C LYS A 161 -16.82 -3.27 -24.21
N LEU A 162 -17.78 -2.52 -23.67
CA LEU A 162 -17.68 -1.93 -22.33
C LEU A 162 -17.42 -2.96 -21.23
N PRO A 163 -18.06 -4.16 -21.20
CA PRO A 163 -17.77 -5.16 -20.18
C PRO A 163 -16.31 -5.57 -20.16
N LEU A 164 -15.73 -5.90 -21.32
CA LEU A 164 -14.32 -6.31 -21.44
C LEU A 164 -13.36 -5.20 -21.01
N LEU A 165 -13.66 -3.94 -21.35
CA LEU A 165 -12.84 -2.79 -20.94
C LEU A 165 -12.96 -2.56 -19.42
N THR A 166 -14.15 -2.76 -18.86
CA THR A 166 -14.42 -2.63 -17.42
C THR A 166 -13.65 -3.68 -16.64
N ASP A 167 -13.69 -4.94 -17.07
CA ASP A 167 -12.98 -6.04 -16.41
C ASP A 167 -11.48 -5.80 -16.36
N LYS A 168 -10.87 -5.36 -17.47
CA LYS A 168 -9.43 -5.01 -17.51
C LYS A 168 -9.06 -3.88 -16.55
N MET A 169 -9.93 -2.87 -16.44
CA MET A 169 -9.72 -1.77 -15.49
C MET A 169 -9.89 -2.24 -14.04
N LYS A 170 -10.88 -3.09 -13.75
CA LYS A 170 -11.11 -3.68 -12.42
C LYS A 170 -9.95 -4.57 -12.00
N GLU A 171 -9.47 -5.46 -12.85
CA GLU A 171 -8.29 -6.29 -12.57
C GLU A 171 -7.07 -5.45 -12.19
N SER A 172 -6.90 -4.30 -12.83
CA SER A 172 -5.78 -3.38 -12.54
C SER A 172 -5.97 -2.63 -11.23
N LEU A 173 -7.18 -2.14 -10.95
CA LEU A 173 -7.48 -1.25 -9.81
C LEU A 173 -7.92 -1.97 -8.52
N HIS A 174 -8.31 -3.24 -8.60
CA HIS A 174 -8.69 -4.09 -7.47
C HIS A 174 -7.61 -5.14 -7.15
N SER A 175 -6.37 -4.92 -7.60
CA SER A 175 -5.23 -5.76 -7.27
C SER A 175 -4.82 -5.63 -5.79
N SER A 176 -4.15 -6.66 -5.27
CA SER A 176 -3.60 -6.69 -3.91
C SER A 176 -2.70 -5.49 -3.62
N GLU A 177 -1.96 -5.01 -4.62
CA GLU A 177 -1.01 -3.92 -4.50
C GLU A 177 -1.72 -2.59 -4.26
N VAL A 178 -2.85 -2.35 -4.94
CA VAL A 178 -3.66 -1.14 -4.71
C VAL A 178 -4.28 -1.15 -3.32
N GLU A 179 -4.78 -2.32 -2.89
CA GLU A 179 -5.33 -2.46 -1.54
C GLU A 179 -4.25 -2.30 -0.47
N ASN A 180 -3.04 -2.82 -0.70
CA ASN A 180 -1.89 -2.63 0.19
C ASN A 180 -1.51 -1.15 0.31
N VAL A 181 -1.47 -0.39 -0.79
CA VAL A 181 -1.22 1.07 -0.75
C VAL A 181 -2.26 1.77 0.12
N LYS A 182 -3.55 1.43 -0.03
CA LYS A 182 -4.62 1.99 0.79
C LYS A 182 -4.46 1.63 2.27
N ASN A 183 -4.24 0.36 2.57
CA ASN A 183 -4.09 -0.13 3.95
C ASN A 183 -2.87 0.50 4.65
N ILE A 184 -1.73 0.55 3.97
CA ILE A 184 -0.52 1.19 4.50
C ILE A 184 -0.74 2.70 4.68
N THR A 185 -1.42 3.38 3.74
CA THR A 185 -1.75 4.81 3.89
C THR A 185 -2.59 5.06 5.14
N LEU A 186 -3.56 4.19 5.44
CA LEU A 186 -4.37 4.29 6.67
C LEU A 186 -3.51 4.07 7.92
N LEU A 187 -2.68 3.03 7.94
CA LEU A 187 -1.76 2.77 9.04
C LEU A 187 -0.78 3.92 9.26
N CYS A 188 -0.23 4.50 8.18
CA CYS A 188 0.63 5.68 8.24
C CYS A 188 -0.08 6.87 8.87
N LYS A 189 -1.37 7.09 8.59
CA LYS A 189 -2.15 8.17 9.23
C LYS A 189 -2.27 7.96 10.73
N GLU A 190 -2.53 6.72 11.17
CA GLU A 190 -2.64 6.40 12.60
C GLU A 190 -1.27 6.49 13.31
N VAL A 191 -0.19 6.04 12.67
CA VAL A 191 1.16 6.01 13.29
C VAL A 191 1.83 7.40 13.28
N LYS A 192 1.66 8.21 12.22
CA LYS A 192 2.34 9.51 12.09
C LYS A 192 1.94 10.53 13.15
N ASP A 193 0.78 10.32 13.76
CA ASP A 193 0.30 11.16 14.87
C ASP A 193 1.17 10.99 16.13
N PHE A 194 1.89 9.87 16.27
CA PHE A 194 2.70 9.56 17.45
C PHE A 194 4.19 9.40 17.15
N LEU A 195 4.55 9.04 15.91
CA LEU A 195 5.92 8.79 15.46
C LEU A 195 6.23 9.66 14.24
N ASN A 196 7.40 10.31 14.21
CA ASN A 196 7.79 11.18 13.09
C ASN A 196 8.22 10.39 11.83
N ILE A 197 7.25 9.82 11.13
CA ILE A 197 7.43 9.04 9.89
C ILE A 197 6.86 9.73 8.65
N SER A 198 6.75 11.05 8.69
CA SER A 198 6.16 11.86 7.61
C SER A 198 6.70 11.51 6.22
N PRO A 199 8.02 11.26 6.01
CA PRO A 199 8.54 10.87 4.70
C PRO A 199 7.90 9.59 4.14
N ILE A 200 7.70 8.55 4.96
CA ILE A 200 7.01 7.31 4.53
C ILE A 200 5.54 7.65 4.22
N ALA A 201 4.86 8.35 5.12
CA ALA A 201 3.45 8.68 4.96
C ALA A 201 3.17 9.47 3.67
N SER A 202 4.03 10.44 3.33
CA SER A 202 3.91 11.25 2.12
C SER A 202 4.02 10.42 0.84
N VAL A 203 4.93 9.42 0.80
CA VAL A 203 5.08 8.54 -0.35
C VAL A 203 3.80 7.73 -0.58
N PHE A 204 3.26 7.09 0.45
CA PHE A 204 2.02 6.31 0.31
C PHE A 204 0.80 7.18 -0.03
N GLU A 205 0.71 8.38 0.57
CA GLU A 205 -0.36 9.33 0.28
C GLU A 205 -0.33 9.83 -1.18
N GLU A 206 0.87 10.08 -1.74
CA GLU A 206 1.05 10.39 -3.16
C GLU A 206 0.43 9.31 -4.05
N TYR A 207 0.79 8.04 -3.84
CA TYR A 207 0.29 6.95 -4.68
C TYR A 207 -1.18 6.61 -4.43
N TYR A 208 -1.66 6.72 -3.19
CA TYR A 208 -3.07 6.59 -2.90
C TYR A 208 -3.91 7.62 -3.68
N ASN A 209 -3.48 8.89 -3.67
CA ASN A 209 -4.15 9.96 -4.41
C ASN A 209 -4.07 9.76 -5.93
N ASN A 210 -2.95 9.23 -6.43
CA ASN A 210 -2.81 8.87 -7.84
C ASN A 210 -3.84 7.81 -8.27
N TYR A 211 -4.06 6.77 -7.46
CA TYR A 211 -5.11 5.78 -7.73
C TYR A 211 -6.52 6.37 -7.63
N GLN A 212 -6.79 7.29 -6.69
CA GLN A 212 -8.08 7.99 -6.63
C GLN A 212 -8.32 8.84 -7.88
N THR A 213 -7.26 9.43 -8.44
CA THR A 213 -7.35 10.20 -9.69
C THR A 213 -7.77 9.30 -10.86
N LEU A 214 -7.21 8.10 -10.99
CA LEU A 214 -7.64 7.14 -12.01
C LEU A 214 -9.12 6.76 -11.87
N LYS A 215 -9.61 6.55 -10.65
CA LYS A 215 -11.03 6.29 -10.39
C LYS A 215 -11.90 7.48 -10.78
N SER A 216 -11.48 8.69 -10.43
CA SER A 216 -12.20 9.91 -10.83
C SER A 216 -12.26 10.09 -12.35
N ASP A 217 -11.22 9.70 -13.09
CA ASP A 217 -11.24 9.76 -14.56
C ASP A 217 -12.21 8.75 -15.17
N ILE A 218 -12.37 7.58 -14.54
CA ILE A 218 -13.41 6.61 -14.90
C ILE A 218 -14.81 7.18 -14.66
N ASP A 219 -15.06 7.77 -13.48
CA ASP A 219 -16.36 8.39 -13.15
C ASP A 219 -16.72 9.51 -14.14
N LYS A 220 -15.72 10.25 -14.66
CA LYS A 220 -15.93 11.26 -15.70
C LYS A 220 -16.33 10.61 -17.03
N ALA A 221 -15.65 9.53 -17.44
CA ALA A 221 -16.00 8.83 -18.67
C ALA A 221 -17.41 8.21 -18.61
N GLU A 222 -17.83 7.72 -17.44
CA GLU A 222 -19.20 7.25 -17.18
C GLU A 222 -20.24 8.34 -17.47
N LYS A 223 -20.04 9.55 -16.93
CA LYS A 223 -20.92 10.69 -17.18
C LYS A 223 -20.98 11.05 -18.67
N VAL A 224 -19.83 11.05 -19.35
CA VAL A 224 -19.72 11.41 -20.77
C VAL A 224 -20.43 10.40 -21.69
N LEU A 225 -20.45 9.11 -21.34
CA LEU A 225 -21.25 8.10 -22.05
C LEU A 225 -22.75 8.27 -21.78
N GLY A 226 -23.13 8.61 -20.55
CA GLY A 226 -24.53 8.88 -20.19
C GLY A 226 -25.15 10.01 -21.03
N GLU A 227 -24.38 11.04 -21.41
CA GLU A 227 -24.82 12.13 -22.29
C GLU A 227 -25.32 11.66 -23.67
N ILE A 228 -24.81 10.54 -24.18
CA ILE A 228 -25.22 9.96 -25.47
C ILE A 228 -26.16 8.75 -25.30
N GLY A 229 -26.74 8.62 -24.11
CA GLY A 229 -27.67 7.56 -23.76
C GLY A 229 -27.03 6.17 -23.77
N ILE A 230 -25.75 6.06 -23.41
CA ILE A 230 -25.09 4.79 -23.13
C ILE A 230 -24.99 4.66 -21.61
N GLU A 231 -25.70 3.66 -21.06
CA GLU A 231 -25.59 3.30 -19.66
C GLU A 231 -24.36 2.41 -19.46
N TRP A 232 -23.43 2.86 -18.64
CA TRP A 232 -22.24 2.15 -18.24
C TRP A 232 -22.01 2.42 -16.75
N SER A 233 -21.53 1.42 -16.00
CA SER A 233 -21.08 1.66 -14.64
C SER A 233 -19.81 0.90 -14.36
N PHE A 234 -18.86 1.58 -13.73
CA PHE A 234 -17.64 0.96 -13.25
C PHE A 234 -17.82 0.23 -11.91
N SER A 235 -18.91 0.51 -11.19
CA SER A 235 -19.25 -0.06 -9.87
C SER A 235 -19.08 -1.57 -9.79
#